data_AF-A0A349VVJ5-F1
#
_entry.id   AF-A0A349VVJ5-F1
#
_cell.length_a   1.000
_cell.length_b   1.000
_cell.length_c   1.000
_cell.angle_alpha   90.00
_cell.angle_beta   90.00
_cell.angle_gamma   90.00
#
_symmetry.space_group_name_H-M   'P 1'
#
loop_
_entity.id
_entity.type
_entity.pdbx_description
1 polymer ?
#
loop_
_entity_poly.entity_id
_entity_poly.type
_entity_poly.pdbx_seq_one_letter_code
_entity_poly.pdbx_strand_id
1 'polypeptide(L)'
;MAYDDRTTPSRFDFDFFVRCKNDKVTVLNEPALWEIHRENPKRWSYEKFLDLALNQKIEVDDTRILSGADCFLLDSKVANYYKSHSLEDFLLEYFIKENSSWRLKDGYAKSQLMSISYYCFINNKFLQFDDYIGIYSLVEPNELFLK
;
A
#
# COMPACT_ATOMS: atom_id res chain seq x y z
N MET A 1 21.12 17.27 -17.38
CA MET A 1 20.77 15.88 -17.73
C MET A 1 20.76 15.11 -16.44
N ALA A 2 19.59 14.69 -15.96
CA ALA A 2 19.51 13.84 -14.78
C ALA A 2 20.02 12.45 -15.14
N TYR A 3 20.92 11.92 -14.32
CA TYR A 3 21.48 10.57 -14.44
C TYR A 3 20.31 9.57 -14.36
N ASP A 4 20.20 8.68 -15.36
CA ASP A 4 19.22 7.58 -15.37
C ASP A 4 19.72 6.48 -14.43
N ASP A 5 19.51 6.67 -13.13
CA ASP A 5 19.93 5.74 -12.07
C ASP A 5 18.85 4.67 -11.84
N ARG A 6 18.39 4.02 -12.92
CA ARG A 6 17.55 2.83 -12.87
C ARG A 6 18.37 1.64 -12.37
N THR A 7 18.69 1.66 -11.09
CA THR A 7 18.95 0.44 -10.32
C THR A 7 17.71 0.13 -9.49
N THR A 8 16.56 -0.07 -10.16
CA THR A 8 15.34 -0.54 -9.47
C THR A 8 15.62 -1.94 -8.92
N PRO A 9 15.59 -2.16 -7.58
CA PRO A 9 16.01 -3.44 -7.00
C PRO A 9 15.06 -4.62 -7.29
N SER A 10 13.93 -4.41 -7.97
CA SER A 10 12.94 -5.47 -8.23
C SER A 10 11.95 -5.01 -9.30
N ARG A 11 11.42 -5.97 -10.08
CA ARG A 11 10.15 -5.79 -10.80
C ARG A 11 9.04 -5.72 -9.75
N PHE A 12 8.82 -4.53 -9.20
CA PHE A 12 7.71 -4.27 -8.28
C PHE A 12 6.39 -4.29 -9.05
N ASP A 13 5.83 -5.48 -9.28
CA ASP A 13 4.50 -5.67 -9.87
C ASP A 13 3.41 -5.68 -8.78
N PHE A 14 3.54 -4.75 -7.82
CA PHE A 14 2.56 -4.58 -6.77
C PHE A 14 2.33 -3.10 -6.47
N ASP A 15 1.13 -2.86 -5.98
CA ASP A 15 0.58 -1.56 -5.66
C ASP A 15 1.06 -1.08 -4.28
N PHE A 16 1.50 0.16 -4.21
CA PHE A 16 1.95 0.82 -2.98
C PHE A 16 0.89 1.79 -2.48
N PHE A 17 0.71 1.84 -1.16
CA PHE A 17 -0.11 2.87 -0.53
C PHE A 17 0.76 4.06 -0.14
N VAL A 18 0.32 5.26 -0.50
CA VAL A 18 1.00 6.53 -0.15
C VAL A 18 -0.01 7.59 0.27
N ARG A 19 0.43 8.51 1.14
CA ARG A 19 -0.39 9.66 1.55
C ARG A 19 -0.55 10.66 0.42
N CYS A 20 -1.73 11.23 0.32
CA CYS A 20 -2.02 12.40 -0.50
C CYS A 20 -2.70 13.49 0.33
N LYS A 21 -3.09 14.59 -0.32
CA LYS A 21 -3.60 15.79 0.37
C LYS A 21 -4.84 15.48 1.21
N ASN A 22 -4.97 16.20 2.32
CA ASN A 22 -6.12 16.13 3.26
C ASN A 22 -6.28 14.77 3.95
N ASP A 23 -5.18 14.18 4.41
CA ASP A 23 -5.15 12.89 5.14
C ASP A 23 -5.79 11.72 4.37
N LYS A 24 -5.80 11.82 3.05
CA LYS A 24 -6.23 10.75 2.15
C LYS A 24 -5.06 9.86 1.79
N VAL A 25 -5.39 8.69 1.27
CA VAL A 25 -4.45 7.69 0.77
C VAL A 25 -4.77 7.43 -0.69
N THR A 26 -3.74 7.10 -1.47
CA THR A 26 -3.90 6.59 -2.84
C THR A 26 -3.05 5.34 -3.03
N VAL A 27 -3.36 4.60 -4.10
CA VAL A 27 -2.64 3.40 -4.50
C VAL A 27 -1.92 3.68 -5.82
N LEU A 28 -0.60 3.47 -5.83
CA LEU A 28 0.27 3.74 -6.97
C LEU A 28 1.26 2.62 -7.18
N ASN A 29 1.62 2.36 -8.43
CA ASN A 29 2.74 1.49 -8.77
C ASN A 29 4.06 2.27 -8.82
N GLU A 30 5.17 1.54 -8.92
CA GLU A 30 6.52 2.12 -8.99
C GLU A 30 6.69 3.11 -10.17
N PRO A 31 6.21 2.83 -11.40
CA PRO A 31 6.28 3.79 -12.49
C PRO A 31 5.57 5.13 -12.18
N ALA A 32 4.40 5.10 -11.55
CA ALA A 32 3.71 6.32 -11.16
C ALA A 32 4.50 7.12 -10.11
N LEU A 33 5.10 6.44 -9.13
CA LEU A 33 5.97 7.07 -8.13
C LEU A 33 7.21 7.72 -8.75
N TRP A 34 7.81 7.07 -9.74
CA TRP A 34 8.92 7.63 -10.51
C TRP A 34 8.52 8.91 -11.26
N GLU A 35 7.38 8.90 -11.95
CA GLU A 35 6.91 10.07 -12.70
C GLU A 35 6.67 11.26 -11.76
N ILE A 36 6.07 11.03 -10.58
CA ILE A 36 5.87 12.06 -9.55
C ILE A 36 7.20 12.65 -9.09
N HIS A 37 8.19 11.80 -8.80
CA HIS A 37 9.52 12.25 -8.38
C HIS A 37 10.22 13.06 -9.48
N ARG A 38 10.15 12.59 -10.73
CA ARG A 38 10.79 13.23 -11.88
C ARG A 38 10.21 14.59 -12.22
N GLU A 39 8.89 14.77 -12.07
CA GLU A 39 8.21 16.04 -12.35
C GLU A 39 8.37 17.07 -11.24
N ASN A 40 8.52 16.62 -9.99
CA ASN A 40 8.78 17.49 -8.85
C ASN A 40 9.94 16.95 -8.03
N PRO A 41 11.17 16.99 -8.57
CA PRO A 41 12.34 16.52 -7.87
C PRO A 41 12.56 17.50 -6.71
N LYS A 42 12.08 17.11 -5.54
CA LYS A 42 12.61 17.64 -4.28
C LYS A 42 14.12 17.35 -4.25
N ARG A 43 14.86 17.97 -3.34
CA ARG A 43 16.32 17.76 -3.20
C ARG A 43 16.71 16.33 -2.74
N TRP A 44 15.89 15.33 -3.00
CA TRP A 44 16.03 13.95 -2.58
C TRP A 44 16.32 13.06 -3.78
N SER A 45 17.20 12.07 -3.59
CA SER A 45 17.31 10.94 -4.51
C SER A 45 15.97 10.20 -4.60
N TYR A 46 15.77 9.43 -5.66
CA TYR A 46 14.56 8.62 -5.81
C TYR A 46 14.40 7.60 -4.68
N GLU A 47 15.49 6.95 -4.27
CA GLU A 47 15.51 6.07 -3.10
C GLU A 47 15.02 6.79 -1.84
N LYS A 48 15.51 8.01 -1.58
CA LYS A 48 15.07 8.78 -0.42
C LYS A 48 13.61 9.21 -0.53
N PHE A 49 13.15 9.51 -1.74
CA PHE A 49 11.74 9.77 -2.00
C PHE A 49 10.87 8.55 -1.71
N LEU A 50 11.25 7.36 -2.17
CA LEU A 50 10.54 6.11 -1.89
C LEU A 50 10.51 5.80 -0.39
N ASP A 51 11.64 5.91 0.32
CA ASP A 51 11.70 5.76 1.77
C ASP A 51 10.69 6.68 2.47
N LEU A 52 10.63 7.95 2.06
CA LEU A 52 9.70 8.90 2.66
C LEU A 52 8.23 8.63 2.28
N ALA A 53 7.96 8.27 1.03
CA ALA A 53 6.61 8.04 0.53
C ALA A 53 5.99 6.77 1.11
N LEU A 54 6.71 5.64 1.05
CA LEU A 54 6.23 4.33 1.51
C LEU A 54 6.09 4.28 3.03
N ASN A 55 6.92 5.01 3.78
CA ASN A 55 6.78 5.19 5.23
C ASN A 55 5.79 6.30 5.63
N GLN A 56 4.96 6.80 4.70
CA GLN A 56 3.89 7.77 4.98
C GLN A 56 4.40 9.12 5.57
N LYS A 57 5.66 9.49 5.32
CA LYS A 57 6.32 10.70 5.86
C LYS A 57 6.13 11.94 4.99
N ILE A 58 5.70 11.77 3.74
CA ILE A 58 5.42 12.85 2.80
C ILE A 58 4.08 12.60 2.11
N GLU A 59 3.43 13.68 1.67
CA GLU A 59 2.32 13.61 0.74
C GLU A 59 2.83 13.61 -0.69
N VAL A 60 2.28 12.73 -1.53
CA VAL A 60 2.45 12.77 -2.98
C VAL A 60 1.35 13.61 -3.61
N ASP A 61 1.68 14.37 -4.65
CA ASP A 61 0.69 15.13 -5.42
C ASP A 61 0.14 14.23 -6.53
N ASP A 62 -1.06 13.71 -6.32
CA ASP A 62 -1.75 12.78 -7.23
C ASP A 62 -2.43 13.48 -8.40
N THR A 63 -2.60 14.82 -8.34
CA THR A 63 -3.33 15.62 -9.34
C THR A 63 -2.75 15.57 -10.75
N ARG A 64 -1.53 15.04 -10.90
CA ARG A 64 -0.82 14.94 -12.18
C ARG A 64 -0.69 13.52 -12.71
N ILE A 65 -1.18 12.54 -11.96
CA ILE A 65 -1.18 11.14 -12.39
C ILE A 65 -2.31 10.98 -13.39
N LEU A 66 -1.97 10.81 -14.67
CA LEU A 66 -2.91 10.65 -15.79
C LEU A 66 -3.76 9.36 -15.73
N SER A 67 -3.70 8.59 -14.63
CA SER A 67 -4.41 7.33 -14.47
C SER A 67 -5.09 7.24 -13.10
N GLY A 68 -6.37 7.61 -13.02
CA GLY A 68 -7.42 7.00 -12.18
C GLY A 68 -7.17 6.74 -10.68
N ALA A 69 -6.08 7.19 -10.08
CA ALA A 69 -5.72 6.90 -8.70
C ALA A 69 -6.41 7.89 -7.76
N ASP A 70 -7.74 7.77 -7.64
CA ASP A 70 -8.54 8.64 -6.78
C ASP A 70 -8.09 8.48 -5.32
N CYS A 71 -7.61 9.58 -4.75
CA CYS A 71 -7.39 9.68 -3.31
C CYS A 71 -8.66 9.36 -2.53
N PHE A 72 -8.57 8.35 -1.67
CA PHE A 72 -9.68 7.87 -0.86
C PHE A 72 -9.43 8.15 0.63
N LEU A 73 -10.54 8.28 1.37
CA LEU A 73 -10.52 8.31 2.81
C LEU A 73 -10.54 6.87 3.33
N LEU A 74 -9.77 6.62 4.39
CA LEU A 74 -9.85 5.37 5.12
C LEU A 74 -11.23 5.24 5.78
N ASP A 75 -11.79 4.04 5.74
CA ASP A 75 -13.05 3.72 6.38
C ASP A 75 -12.94 3.97 7.89
N SER A 76 -13.82 4.82 8.40
CA SER A 76 -13.77 5.27 9.79
C SER A 76 -13.87 4.13 10.80
N LYS A 77 -14.61 3.05 10.51
CA LYS A 77 -14.75 1.91 11.43
C LYS A 77 -13.44 1.13 11.49
N VAL A 78 -12.86 0.83 10.33
CA VAL A 78 -11.56 0.14 10.24
C VAL A 78 -10.46 0.97 10.88
N ALA A 79 -10.41 2.27 10.59
CA ALA A 79 -9.43 3.19 11.13
C ALA A 79 -9.53 3.32 12.66
N ASN A 80 -10.74 3.41 13.21
CA ASN A 80 -10.94 3.50 14.64
C ASN A 80 -10.59 2.20 15.35
N TYR A 81 -10.91 1.04 14.74
CA TYR A 81 -10.52 -0.25 15.30
C TYR A 81 -9.00 -0.38 15.38
N TYR A 82 -8.29 -0.12 14.29
CA TYR A 82 -6.83 -0.17 14.22
C TYR A 82 -6.17 0.75 15.26
N LYS A 83 -6.65 1.99 15.40
CA LYS A 83 -6.08 2.96 16.36
C LYS A 83 -6.28 2.57 17.83
N SER A 84 -7.26 1.71 18.11
CA SER A 84 -7.67 1.38 19.48
C SER A 84 -7.23 -0.01 19.94
N HIS A 85 -6.61 -0.80 19.06
CA HIS A 85 -6.27 -2.20 19.32
C HIS A 85 -4.84 -2.53 18.86
N SER A 86 -4.32 -3.68 19.29
CA SER A 86 -3.05 -4.18 18.79
C SER A 86 -3.15 -4.63 17.32
N LEU A 87 -2.01 -4.78 16.66
CA LEU A 87 -1.97 -5.38 15.32
C LEU A 87 -2.52 -6.82 15.33
N GLU A 88 -2.28 -7.59 16.39
CA GLU A 88 -2.79 -8.96 16.49
C GLU A 88 -4.32 -8.99 16.55
N ASP A 89 -4.92 -8.13 17.39
CA ASP A 89 -6.37 -7.99 17.47
C ASP A 89 -6.96 -7.53 16.14
N PHE A 90 -6.31 -6.56 15.48
CA PHE A 90 -6.70 -6.11 14.15
C PHE A 90 -6.71 -7.26 13.13
N LEU A 91 -5.68 -8.11 13.13
CA LEU A 91 -5.64 -9.27 12.23
C LEU A 91 -6.75 -10.28 12.57
N LEU A 92 -7.00 -10.58 13.85
CA LEU A 92 -8.08 -11.49 14.27
C LEU A 92 -9.48 -10.94 13.94
N GLU A 93 -9.66 -9.62 13.95
CA GLU A 93 -10.91 -8.97 13.57
C GLU A 93 -11.21 -9.15 12.08
N TYR A 94 -10.23 -8.92 11.22
CA TYR A 94 -10.46 -8.88 9.77
C TYR A 94 -10.16 -10.19 9.05
N PHE A 95 -9.37 -11.08 9.64
CA PHE A 95 -8.87 -12.30 9.02
C PHE A 95 -9.22 -13.56 9.81
N ILE A 96 -9.21 -14.69 9.10
CA ILE A 96 -9.26 -16.04 9.64
C ILE A 96 -7.83 -16.57 9.64
N LYS A 97 -7.35 -16.98 10.82
CA LYS A 97 -6.04 -17.62 10.96
C LYS A 97 -6.17 -19.10 10.61
N GLU A 98 -5.53 -19.52 9.53
CA GLU A 98 -5.52 -20.90 9.05
C GLU A 98 -4.09 -21.46 9.17
N ASN A 99 -3.82 -22.20 10.26
CA ASN A 99 -2.46 -22.66 10.60
C ASN A 99 -1.45 -21.49 10.67
N SER A 100 -0.58 -21.40 9.67
CA SER A 100 0.47 -20.37 9.52
C SER A 100 0.09 -19.24 8.55
N SER A 101 -1.10 -19.28 7.94
CA SER A 101 -1.56 -18.26 7.00
C SER A 101 -2.76 -17.47 7.55
N TRP A 102 -3.03 -16.33 6.93
CA TRP A 102 -4.19 -15.49 7.23
C TRP A 102 -4.99 -15.27 5.95
N ARG A 103 -6.28 -15.59 6.02
CA ARG A 103 -7.24 -15.34 4.93
C ARG A 103 -8.18 -14.23 5.35
N LEU A 104 -8.46 -13.28 4.48
CA LEU A 104 -9.42 -12.22 4.77
C LEU A 104 -10.83 -12.81 4.91
N LYS A 105 -11.61 -12.32 5.88
CA LYS A 105 -13.04 -12.66 5.98
C LYS A 105 -13.80 -12.05 4.78
N ASP A 106 -14.85 -12.73 4.33
CA ASP A 106 -15.70 -12.23 3.24
C ASP A 106 -16.65 -11.12 3.71
N GLY A 107 -17.22 -10.38 2.75
CA GLY A 107 -18.32 -9.43 3.02
C GLY A 107 -17.92 -7.98 3.29
N TYR A 108 -16.65 -7.61 3.08
CA TYR A 108 -16.22 -6.22 3.19
C TYR A 108 -16.54 -5.40 1.95
N ALA A 109 -17.02 -4.17 2.16
CA ALA A 109 -17.16 -3.21 1.08
C ALA A 109 -15.78 -2.77 0.54
N LYS A 110 -15.72 -2.26 -0.70
CA LYS A 110 -14.47 -1.78 -1.32
C LYS A 110 -13.69 -0.80 -0.43
N SER A 111 -14.37 0.16 0.22
CA SER A 111 -13.72 1.12 1.12
C SER A 111 -13.06 0.45 2.33
N GLN A 112 -13.69 -0.58 2.89
CA GLN A 112 -13.14 -1.35 3.99
C GLN A 112 -11.95 -2.18 3.52
N LEU A 113 -12.07 -2.87 2.38
CA LEU A 113 -10.96 -3.62 1.77
C LEU A 113 -9.72 -2.74 1.58
N MET A 114 -9.88 -1.57 0.96
CA MET A 114 -8.77 -0.62 0.76
C MET A 114 -8.14 -0.17 2.07
N SER A 115 -8.95 0.02 3.12
CA SER A 115 -8.46 0.44 4.44
C SER A 115 -7.74 -0.68 5.18
N ILE A 116 -8.26 -1.90 5.08
CA ILE A 116 -7.62 -3.09 5.67
C ILE A 116 -6.27 -3.32 4.99
N SER A 117 -6.22 -3.30 3.65
CA SER A 117 -4.97 -3.40 2.88
C SER A 117 -3.97 -2.33 3.24
N TYR A 118 -4.41 -1.07 3.40
CA TYR A 118 -3.55 0.03 3.85
C TYR A 118 -2.92 -0.24 5.22
N TYR A 119 -3.72 -0.68 6.20
CA TYR A 119 -3.20 -0.95 7.54
C TYR A 119 -2.28 -2.18 7.59
N CYS A 120 -2.53 -3.19 6.76
CA CYS A 120 -1.57 -4.27 6.54
C CYS A 120 -0.26 -3.72 5.95
N PHE A 121 -0.34 -2.89 4.91
CA PHE A 121 0.81 -2.35 4.19
C PHE A 121 1.76 -1.57 5.10
N ILE A 122 1.24 -0.64 5.92
CA ILE A 122 2.09 0.16 6.84
C ILE A 122 2.70 -0.67 7.98
N ASN A 123 2.26 -1.92 8.15
CA ASN A 123 2.83 -2.90 9.08
C ASN A 123 3.68 -3.96 8.35
N ASN A 124 4.16 -3.66 7.15
CA ASN A 124 4.96 -4.55 6.30
C ASN A 124 4.27 -5.89 6.01
N LYS A 125 2.94 -5.87 5.79
CA LYS A 125 2.17 -7.05 5.35
C LYS A 125 1.38 -6.71 4.10
N PHE A 126 1.26 -7.65 3.18
CA PHE A 126 0.58 -7.41 1.91
C PHE A 126 -0.67 -8.26 1.78
N LEU A 127 -1.74 -7.68 1.25
CA LEU A 127 -2.94 -8.40 0.91
C LEU A 127 -2.88 -8.81 -0.56
N GLN A 128 -2.71 -10.10 -0.82
CA GLN A 128 -2.66 -10.66 -2.17
C GLN A 128 -4.00 -11.29 -2.52
N PHE A 129 -4.55 -10.94 -3.68
CA PHE A 129 -5.73 -11.60 -4.24
C PHE A 129 -5.29 -12.80 -5.08
N ASP A 130 -5.84 -13.97 -4.77
CA ASP A 130 -5.77 -15.14 -5.63
C ASP A 130 -7.06 -15.20 -6.45
N ASP A 131 -6.96 -14.92 -7.74
CA ASP A 131 -8.09 -14.86 -8.67
C ASP A 131 -8.61 -16.25 -9.08
N TYR A 132 -7.80 -17.29 -8.93
CA TYR A 132 -8.18 -18.67 -9.24
C TYR A 132 -9.17 -19.22 -8.21
N ILE A 133 -8.94 -18.95 -6.92
CA ILE A 133 -9.85 -19.36 -5.82
C ILE A 133 -10.71 -18.23 -5.26
N GLY A 134 -10.45 -16.97 -5.67
CA GLY A 134 -11.25 -15.81 -5.29
C GLY A 134 -11.07 -15.38 -3.82
N ILE A 135 -9.87 -15.54 -3.24
CA ILE A 135 -9.61 -15.19 -1.84
C ILE A 135 -8.51 -14.14 -1.72
N TYR A 136 -8.57 -13.37 -0.64
CA TYR A 136 -7.47 -12.51 -0.23
C TYR A 136 -6.68 -13.18 0.91
N SER A 137 -5.37 -13.24 0.75
CA SER A 137 -4.44 -13.81 1.74
C SER A 137 -3.41 -12.76 2.15
N LEU A 138 -3.03 -12.79 3.43
CA LEU A 138 -1.93 -11.96 3.93
C LEU A 138 -0.61 -12.67 3.64
N VAL A 139 0.32 -11.94 3.03
CA VAL A 139 1.67 -12.44 2.69
C VAL A 139 2.73 -11.51 3.28
N GLU A 140 3.86 -12.10 3.65
CA GLU A 140 5.01 -11.34 4.11
C GLU A 140 5.81 -10.80 2.91
N PRO A 141 6.55 -9.67 3.05
CA PRO A 141 7.30 -9.09 1.95
C PRO A 141 8.29 -10.08 1.32
N ASN A 142 8.90 -10.93 2.14
CA ASN A 142 9.86 -11.95 1.68
C ASN A 142 9.21 -13.00 0.76
N GLU A 143 7.91 -13.25 0.89
CA GLU A 143 7.17 -14.22 0.10
C GLU A 143 6.78 -13.66 -1.27
N LEU A 144 6.75 -12.33 -1.43
CA LEU A 144 6.47 -11.67 -2.71
C LEU A 144 7.57 -11.86 -3.75
N PHE A 145 8.81 -12.11 -3.31
CA PHE A 145 10.00 -12.20 -4.19
C PHE A 145 10.47 -13.63 -4.46
N LEU A 146 9.71 -14.65 -4.00
CA LEU A 146 10.04 -16.06 -4.15
C LEU A 146 9.37 -16.75 -5.35
N LYS A 147 8.76 -16.00 -6.28
CA LYS A 147 8.12 -16.53 -7.48
C LYS A 147 8.97 -16.33 -8.74
#